data_AF-A0A538PBR8-F1
#
_entry.id   AF-A0A538PBR8-F1
#
_cell.length_a   1.000
_cell.length_b   1.000
_cell.length_c   1.000
_cell.angle_alpha   90.00
_cell.angle_beta   90.00
_cell.angle_gamma   90.00
#
_symmetry.space_group_name_H-M   'P 1'
#
loop_
_entity.id
_entity.type
_entity.pdbx_description
1 polymer ?
#
loop_
_entity_poly.entity_id
_entity_poly.type
_entity_poly.pdbx_seq_one_letter_code
_entity_poly.pdbx_strand_id
1 'polypeptide(L)'
;MPLRLKEDPREWLKFAVVWSLALAAGAALLWLRGMISRSVLFGVLALLWLALASGVCRPQWLRQPYRCGMTASFFLGQVTGRILLLLVFLFVLIPLGLLLRLLRKDLLGLKKKDGATTYWLAARSTDRLDTQF
;
A
#
# COMPACT_ATOMS: atom_id res chain seq x y z
N MET A 1 14.16 -1.69 10.58
CA MET A 1 13.56 -2.59 11.60
C MET A 1 13.67 -4.02 11.09
N PRO A 2 14.24 -4.98 11.85
CA PRO A 2 14.22 -6.38 11.46
C PRO A 2 12.77 -6.90 11.48
N LEU A 3 12.35 -7.57 10.40
CA LEU A 3 11.03 -8.19 10.30
C LEU A 3 10.97 -9.38 11.27
N ARG A 4 10.31 -9.24 12.42
CA ARG A 4 9.91 -10.38 13.26
C ARG A 4 8.73 -11.09 12.61
N LEU A 5 9.03 -12.03 11.72
CA LEU A 5 8.03 -12.91 11.13
C LEU A 5 7.65 -13.96 12.15
N LYS A 6 6.36 -14.01 12.52
CA LYS A 6 5.77 -15.10 13.28
C LYS A 6 5.78 -16.32 12.37
N GLU A 7 6.69 -17.25 12.60
CA GLU A 7 6.82 -18.47 11.81
C GLU A 7 5.81 -19.52 12.30
N ASP A 8 4.52 -19.17 12.25
CA ASP A 8 3.43 -20.08 12.57
C ASP A 8 3.05 -20.91 11.33
N PRO A 9 3.01 -22.26 11.41
CA PRO A 9 2.73 -23.12 10.25
C PRO A 9 1.33 -22.89 9.66
N ARG A 10 0.41 -22.35 10.45
CA ARG A 10 -0.95 -21.97 10.01
C ARG A 10 -0.96 -20.75 9.10
N GLU A 11 0.00 -19.83 9.23
CA GLU A 11 0.08 -18.66 8.34
C GLU A 11 0.56 -19.07 6.94
N TRP A 12 1.52 -20.00 6.84
CA TRP A 12 2.01 -20.48 5.54
C TRP A 12 0.91 -21.15 4.71
N LEU A 13 0.03 -21.91 5.37
CA LEU A 13 -1.15 -22.50 4.74
C LEU A 13 -2.14 -21.45 4.25
N LYS A 14 -2.42 -20.40 5.04
CA LYS A 14 -3.29 -19.30 4.60
C LYS A 14 -2.74 -18.61 3.36
N PHE A 15 -1.43 -18.34 3.32
CA PHE A 15 -0.79 -17.77 2.13
C PHE A 15 -0.93 -18.70 0.92
N ALA A 16 -0.62 -19.99 1.07
CA ALA A 16 -0.77 -20.97 -0.02
C ALA A 16 -2.21 -21.06 -0.53
N VAL A 17 -3.20 -21.06 0.38
CA VAL A 17 -4.62 -21.07 0.04
C VAL A 17 -5.03 -19.80 -0.70
N VAL A 18 -4.60 -18.63 -0.24
CA VAL A 18 -4.93 -17.34 -0.89
C VAL A 18 -4.35 -17.28 -2.30
N TRP A 19 -3.09 -17.67 -2.48
CA TRP A 19 -2.46 -17.72 -3.81
C TRP A 19 -3.12 -18.75 -4.72
N SER A 20 -3.46 -19.92 -4.18
CA SER A 20 -4.18 -20.96 -4.91
C SER A 20 -5.56 -20.50 -5.36
N LEU A 21 -6.29 -19.80 -4.49
CA LEU A 21 -7.60 -19.26 -4.79
C LEU A 21 -7.51 -18.14 -5.85
N ALA A 22 -6.51 -17.26 -5.73
CA ALA A 22 -6.28 -16.20 -6.71
C ALA A 22 -5.97 -16.77 -8.11
N LEU A 23 -5.13 -17.81 -8.19
CA LEU A 23 -4.84 -18.51 -9.44
C LEU A 23 -6.06 -19.25 -10.00
N ALA A 24 -6.83 -19.93 -9.15
CA ALA A 24 -8.07 -20.59 -9.54
C ALA A 24 -9.10 -19.58 -10.08
N ALA A 25 -9.25 -18.43 -9.42
CA ALA A 25 -10.12 -17.34 -9.87
C ALA A 25 -9.64 -16.76 -11.20
N GLY A 26 -8.33 -16.55 -11.39
CA GLY A 26 -7.75 -16.11 -12.66
C GLY A 26 -8.00 -17.12 -13.80
N ALA A 27 -7.80 -18.41 -13.54
CA ALA A 27 -8.10 -19.49 -14.48
C ALA A 27 -9.59 -19.54 -14.83
N ALA A 28 -10.49 -19.35 -13.85
CA ALA A 28 -11.93 -19.26 -14.06
C ALA A 28 -12.31 -18.01 -14.88
N LEU A 29 -11.68 -16.86 -14.64
CA LEU A 29 -11.89 -15.63 -15.41
C LEU A 29 -11.43 -15.78 -16.87
N LEU A 30 -10.29 -16.43 -17.09
CA LEU A 30 -9.79 -16.73 -18.44
C LEU A 30 -10.67 -17.76 -19.16
N TRP A 31 -11.27 -18.70 -18.42
CA TRP A 31 -12.29 -19.60 -18.95
C TRP A 31 -13.57 -18.85 -19.34
N LEU A 32 -14.02 -17.90 -18.52
CA LEU A 32 -15.16 -17.03 -18.84
C LEU A 32 -14.92 -16.14 -20.07
N ARG A 33 -13.65 -15.84 -20.40
CA ARG A 33 -13.26 -15.14 -21.64
C ARG A 33 -13.11 -16.07 -22.86
N GLY A 34 -13.40 -17.36 -22.73
CA GLY A 34 -13.44 -18.31 -23.84
C GLY A 34 -12.08 -18.67 -24.44
N MET A 35 -10.97 -18.21 -23.85
CA MET A 35 -9.61 -18.41 -24.38
C MET A 35 -8.94 -19.71 -23.91
N ILE A 36 -9.61 -20.52 -23.07
CA ILE A 36 -9.03 -21.70 -22.41
C ILE A 36 -9.91 -22.95 -22.58
N SER A 37 -9.31 -24.03 -23.08
CA SER A 37 -9.93 -25.36 -23.20
C SER A 37 -10.13 -26.03 -21.83
N ARG A 38 -11.21 -26.82 -21.65
CA ARG A 38 -11.52 -27.53 -20.39
C ARG A 38 -10.33 -28.32 -19.84
N SER A 39 -9.50 -28.91 -20.70
CA SER A 39 -8.32 -29.69 -20.29
C SER A 39 -7.26 -28.86 -19.57
N VAL A 40 -7.06 -27.60 -19.98
CA VAL A 40 -6.11 -26.68 -19.33
C VAL A 40 -6.64 -26.25 -17.96
N LEU A 41 -7.95 -26.08 -17.83
CA LEU A 41 -8.61 -25.75 -16.57
C LEU A 41 -8.43 -26.87 -15.54
N PHE A 42 -8.69 -28.12 -15.93
CA PHE A 42 -8.43 -29.30 -15.09
C PHE A 42 -6.95 -29.49 -14.79
N GLY A 43 -6.07 -29.22 -15.75
CA GLY A 43 -4.61 -29.24 -15.55
C GLY A 43 -4.17 -28.26 -14.47
N VAL A 44 -4.63 -27.00 -14.53
CA VAL A 44 -4.32 -25.97 -13.53
C VAL A 44 -4.90 -26.32 -12.16
N LEU A 45 -6.14 -26.80 -12.09
CA LEU A 45 -6.78 -27.23 -10.85
C LEU A 45 -6.04 -28.42 -10.21
N ALA A 46 -5.63 -29.42 -11.00
CA ALA A 46 -4.87 -30.57 -10.52
C ALA A 46 -3.49 -30.14 -10.01
N LEU A 47 -2.82 -29.21 -10.69
CA LEU A 47 -1.52 -28.66 -10.29
C LEU A 47 -1.62 -27.86 -8.99
N LEU A 48 -2.70 -27.09 -8.82
CA LEU A 48 -3.02 -26.39 -7.57
C LEU A 48 -3.29 -27.36 -6.42
N TRP A 49 -4.04 -28.43 -6.68
CA TRP A 49 -4.33 -29.46 -5.67
C TRP A 49 -3.08 -30.21 -5.24
N LEU A 50 -2.20 -30.55 -6.18
CA LEU A 50 -0.88 -31.12 -5.93
C LEU A 50 0.01 -30.18 -5.12
N ALA A 51 0.02 -28.88 -5.43
CA ALA A 51 0.76 -27.88 -4.68
C ALA A 51 0.25 -27.77 -3.23
N LEU A 52 -1.06 -27.74 -3.02
CA LEU A 52 -1.68 -27.73 -1.69
C LEU A 52 -1.38 -29.01 -0.91
N ALA A 53 -1.52 -30.18 -1.54
CA ALA A 53 -1.24 -31.48 -0.92
C ALA A 53 0.24 -31.61 -0.51
N SER A 54 1.16 -31.16 -1.37
CA SER A 54 2.59 -31.14 -1.06
C SER A 54 2.91 -30.24 0.14
N GLY A 55 2.16 -29.15 0.32
CA GLY A 55 2.34 -28.24 1.45
C GLY A 55 1.83 -28.78 2.79
N VAL A 56 0.84 -29.67 2.77
CA VAL A 56 0.35 -30.37 3.97
C VAL A 56 1.32 -31.48 4.39
N CYS A 57 1.92 -32.21 3.44
CA CYS A 57 2.84 -33.31 3.76
C CYS A 57 4.22 -32.82 4.27
N ARG A 58 4.74 -31.67 3.81
CA ARG A 58 6.00 -31.10 4.32
C ARG A 58 5.95 -29.57 4.42
N PRO A 59 5.48 -29.01 5.57
CA PRO A 59 5.34 -27.56 5.76
C PRO A 59 6.68 -26.80 5.73
N GLN A 60 7.81 -27.49 5.92
CA GLN A 60 9.15 -26.89 5.94
C GLN A 60 9.59 -26.34 4.58
N TRP A 61 9.09 -26.92 3.47
CA TRP A 61 9.43 -26.46 2.11
C TRP A 61 8.71 -25.16 1.73
N LEU A 62 7.56 -24.85 2.34
CA LEU A 62 6.86 -23.58 2.13
C LEU A 62 7.52 -22.39 2.84
N ARG A 63 8.46 -22.63 3.76
CA ARG A 63 9.11 -21.57 4.54
C ARG A 63 9.96 -20.65 3.68
N GLN A 64 10.67 -21.19 2.69
CA GLN A 64 11.53 -20.43 1.77
C GLN A 64 10.73 -19.51 0.83
N PRO A 65 9.72 -20.01 0.08
CA PRO A 65 8.91 -19.14 -0.77
C PRO A 65 8.07 -18.14 0.04
N TYR A 66 7.59 -18.50 1.23
CA TYR A 66 6.90 -17.57 2.12
C TYR A 66 7.81 -16.40 2.52
N ARG A 67 9.03 -16.69 2.98
CA ARG A 67 10.01 -15.65 3.32
C ARG A 67 10.32 -14.77 2.12
N CYS A 68 10.59 -15.35 0.96
CA CYS A 68 10.89 -14.58 -0.24
C CYS A 68 9.72 -13.67 -0.65
N GLY A 69 8.49 -14.20 -0.66
CA GLY A 69 7.28 -13.44 -0.99
C GLY A 69 7.01 -12.32 0.01
N MET A 70 7.20 -12.58 1.30
CA MET A 70 7.01 -11.59 2.36
C MET A 70 8.05 -10.47 2.29
N THR A 71 9.32 -10.80 2.07
CA THR A 71 10.39 -9.82 1.88
C THR A 71 10.14 -8.99 0.62
N ALA A 72 9.79 -9.62 -0.50
CA ALA A 72 9.44 -8.92 -1.73
C ALA A 72 8.26 -7.95 -1.52
N SER A 73 7.20 -8.41 -0.85
CA SER A 73 6.03 -7.60 -0.54
C SER A 73 6.36 -6.43 0.37
N PHE A 74 7.26 -6.61 1.34
CA PHE A 74 7.73 -5.52 2.21
C PHE A 74 8.50 -4.44 1.43
N PHE A 75 9.40 -4.85 0.53
CA PHE A 75 10.10 -3.91 -0.34
C PHE A 75 9.13 -3.20 -1.29
N LEU A 76 8.18 -3.94 -1.87
CA LEU A 76 7.13 -3.37 -2.70
C LEU A 76 6.32 -2.34 -1.92
N GLY A 77 5.92 -2.65 -0.69
CA GLY A 77 5.18 -1.74 0.18
C GLY A 77 5.94 -0.44 0.47
N GLN A 78 7.24 -0.53 0.73
CA GLN A 78 8.08 0.66 0.91
C GLN A 78 8.18 1.52 -0.36
N VAL A 79 8.37 0.89 -1.51
CA VAL A 79 8.45 1.59 -2.80
C VAL A 79 7.10 2.22 -3.13
N THR A 80 6.01 1.48 -3.02
CA THR A 80 4.65 1.96 -3.25
C THR A 80 4.28 3.09 -2.30
N GLY A 81 4.68 3.03 -1.03
CA GLY A 81 4.46 4.13 -0.08
C GLY A 81 5.12 5.43 -0.53
N ARG A 82 6.36 5.36 -1.02
CA ARG A 82 7.08 6.53 -1.58
C ARG A 82 6.42 7.04 -2.86
N ILE A 83 6.04 6.14 -3.76
CA ILE A 83 5.35 6.48 -5.01
C ILE A 83 4.00 7.12 -4.73
N LEU A 84 3.22 6.57 -3.80
CA LEU A 84 1.92 7.09 -3.41
C LEU A 84 2.06 8.48 -2.79
N LEU A 85 3.04 8.68 -1.89
CA LEU A 85 3.32 9.99 -1.30
C LEU A 85 3.72 11.02 -2.38
N LEU A 86 4.56 10.60 -3.33
CA LEU A 86 4.98 11.43 -4.46
C LEU A 86 3.79 11.78 -5.37
N LEU A 87 2.91 10.82 -5.68
CA LEU A 87 1.69 11.04 -6.43
C LEU A 87 0.76 12.03 -5.72
N VAL A 88 0.52 11.85 -4.42
CA VAL A 88 -0.29 12.79 -3.62
C VAL A 88 0.33 14.17 -3.64
N PHE A 89 1.66 14.28 -3.49
CA PHE A 89 2.32 15.57 -3.56
C PHE A 89 2.14 16.24 -4.93
N LEU A 90 2.41 15.51 -6.02
CA LEU A 90 2.33 16.05 -7.38
C LEU A 90 0.89 16.35 -7.83
N PHE A 91 -0.08 15.49 -7.52
CA PHE A 91 -1.44 15.59 -8.03
C PHE A 91 -2.43 16.25 -7.07
N VAL A 92 -2.09 16.36 -5.78
CA VAL A 92 -2.96 17.02 -4.80
C VAL A 92 -2.30 18.30 -4.30
N LEU A 93 -1.10 18.21 -3.71
CA LEU A 93 -0.49 19.37 -3.04
C LEU A 93 -0.03 20.46 -4.01
N ILE A 94 0.64 20.09 -5.11
CA ILE A 94 1.09 21.05 -6.12
C ILE A 94 -0.09 21.78 -6.79
N PRO A 95 -1.11 21.09 -7.35
CA PRO A 95 -2.22 21.80 -8.00
C PRO A 95 -3.04 22.58 -6.99
N LEU A 96 -3.16 22.12 -5.75
CA LEU A 96 -3.78 22.91 -4.69
C LEU A 96 -3.01 24.21 -4.45
N GLY A 97 -1.68 24.15 -4.27
CA GLY A 97 -0.84 25.34 -4.13
C GLY A 97 -0.91 26.28 -5.35
N LEU A 98 -0.95 25.71 -6.56
CA LEU A 98 -1.11 26.48 -7.80
C LEU A 98 -2.48 27.17 -7.87
N LEU A 99 -3.54 26.47 -7.48
CA LEU A 99 -4.91 26.98 -7.45
C LEU A 99 -5.02 28.12 -6.43
N LEU A 100 -4.43 27.98 -5.25
CA LEU A 100 -4.34 29.06 -4.25
C LEU A 100 -3.56 30.27 -4.79
N ARG A 101 -2.48 30.06 -5.54
CA ARG A 101 -1.71 31.12 -6.20
C ARG A 101 -2.54 31.84 -7.26
N LEU A 102 -3.30 31.11 -8.07
CA LEU A 102 -4.24 31.66 -9.07
C LEU A 102 -5.37 32.46 -8.40
N LEU A 103 -5.94 31.96 -7.31
CA LEU A 103 -6.97 32.64 -6.51
C LEU A 103 -6.45 33.86 -5.74
N ARG A 104 -5.14 34.17 -5.82
CA ARG A 104 -4.44 35.21 -5.03
C ARG A 104 -4.70 35.13 -3.52
N LYS A 105 -5.24 34.00 -3.02
CA LYS A 105 -5.52 33.79 -1.59
C LYS A 105 -4.21 33.42 -0.92
N ASP A 106 -3.60 34.43 -0.31
CA ASP A 106 -2.39 34.27 0.48
C ASP A 106 -2.76 33.83 1.90
N LEU A 107 -3.07 32.53 2.06
CA LEU A 107 -3.39 31.96 3.38
C LEU A 107 -2.20 31.98 4.34
N LEU A 108 -0.99 32.02 3.81
CA LEU A 108 0.25 32.04 4.59
C LEU A 108 0.76 33.47 4.86
N GLY A 109 0.16 34.50 4.24
CA GLY A 109 0.61 35.89 4.38
C GLY A 109 2.06 36.09 3.91
N LEU A 110 2.53 35.28 2.96
CA LEU A 110 3.94 35.27 2.50
C LEU A 110 4.27 36.41 1.53
N LYS A 111 3.27 37.14 1.03
CA LYS A 111 3.52 38.34 0.23
C LYS A 111 4.18 39.41 1.09
N LYS A 112 5.38 39.84 0.66
CA LYS A 112 6.04 41.05 1.14
C LYS A 112 5.04 42.22 1.07
N LYS A 113 4.74 42.80 2.23
CA LYS A 113 3.99 44.05 2.31
C LYS A 113 4.99 45.17 2.09
N ASP A 114 5.04 45.71 0.89
CA ASP A 114 5.83 46.92 0.60
C ASP A 114 5.26 48.07 1.43
N GLY A 115 6.01 48.49 2.46
CA GLY A 115 5.61 49.53 3.42
C GLY A 115 5.32 49.04 4.86
N ALA A 116 5.44 47.75 5.17
CA ALA A 116 5.29 47.29 6.55
C ALA A 116 6.55 47.60 7.39
N THR A 117 6.37 48.36 8.47
CA THR A 117 7.42 48.64 9.47
C THR A 117 7.91 47.38 10.18
N THR A 118 7.05 46.36 10.31
CA THR A 118 7.34 45.15 11.07
C THR A 118 6.54 43.94 10.55
N TYR A 119 7.17 42.76 10.40
CA TYR A 119 6.52 41.49 10.02
C TYR A 119 6.01 40.67 11.21
N TRP A 120 6.15 41.18 12.43
CA TRP A 120 5.68 40.54 13.64
C TRP A 120 4.14 40.45 13.63
N LEU A 121 3.61 39.24 13.56
CA LEU A 121 2.20 38.97 13.81
C LEU A 121 1.97 39.09 15.32
N ALA A 122 1.01 39.91 15.73
CA ALA A 122 0.61 40.00 17.13
C ALA A 122 0.15 38.60 17.59
N ALA A 123 0.78 38.10 18.66
CA ALA A 123 0.30 36.88 19.30
C ALA A 123 -1.16 37.10 19.69
N ARG A 124 -2.01 36.13 19.36
CA ARG A 124 -3.43 36.16 19.74
C ARG A 124 -3.48 36.37 21.24
N SER A 125 -4.19 37.38 21.72
CA SER A 125 -4.38 37.60 23.14
C SER A 125 -5.06 36.36 23.70
N THR A 126 -4.29 35.50 24.35
CA THR A 126 -4.80 34.39 25.15
C THR A 126 -5.72 35.00 26.19
N ASP A 127 -7.01 34.72 26.07
CA ASP A 127 -7.91 34.93 27.20
C ASP A 127 -7.46 34.02 28.33
N ARG A 128 -7.59 34.50 29.57
CA ARG A 128 -6.86 34.07 30.77
C ARG A 128 -7.09 32.59 31.19
N LEU A 129 -7.83 31.83 30.40
CA LEU A 129 -8.30 30.48 30.63
C LEU A 129 -7.39 29.40 30.01
N ASP A 130 -6.57 29.73 29.00
CA ASP A 130 -5.76 28.72 28.29
C ASP A 130 -4.40 28.41 28.98
N THR A 131 -4.04 29.11 30.06
CA THR A 131 -2.76 28.94 30.77
C THR A 131 -2.85 28.09 32.05
N GLN A 132 -4.00 27.45 32.32
CA GLN A 132 -4.26 26.73 33.57
C GLN A 132 -4.19 25.20 33.46
N PHE A 133 -3.88 24.64 32.29
CA PHE A 133 -3.75 23.19 32.09
C PHE A 133 -2.45 22.82 31.38
#